data_AF-A0A2M7JI69-F1
#
_entry.id   AF-A0A2M7JI69-F1
#
_cell.length_a   1.000
_cell.length_b   1.000
_cell.length_c   1.000
_cell.angle_alpha   90.00
_cell.angle_beta   90.00
_cell.angle_gamma   90.00
#
_symmetry.space_group_name_H-M   'P 1'
#
loop_
_entity.id
_entity.type
_entity.pdbx_description
1 polymer ?
#
loop_
_entity_poly.entity_id
_entity_poly.type
_entity_poly.pdbx_seq_one_letter_code
_entity_poly.pdbx_strand_id
1 'polypeptide(L)'
;MATRLPSLANLMELFRRSGVSLSSSQYELFWRFDALIRKRNEEFDLTRIRGFEGTVIKHYVDCALIPKLIELPSPLLDIGTGAGFPGIPIKILRPDINLILAEGRARRTVFLEEACGLLELKDVRIYPHKISGRFDLPVEGVITRALEVASETIRRVNPFLKAGGKVILMKGPNCDDEVTEALSGFGEGYELEKDIAYSIKNTPYRRRLLVFRKLARERPQAPSASSSAFSNIKKIESASNDYFKMLMSLHAARGIKKQGLAIVSGQKQVEEILGFFPDRCEGILFKKGRKPDSLLIADKNRAVELSPELFREIDLYGTDRPLALVRVEPMPLWNGEQISKGCTLLVPFQDPANVGAVVRSAAAFGVRCLVILKEAAHPFHPKSLRVSGSTIMRIRLYEGPSIKELPKGHLPHVLLSPGGKDISEFEFPASFCLVPGLEGQGLPEHLRNMELVSVPMADGVESLNAAVATGIALYQWKDASRKNRLSAR
;
A
#
# COMPACT_ATOMS: atom_id res chain seq x y z
N MET A 1 -23.17 10.25 39.08
CA MET A 1 -24.46 9.73 38.60
C MET A 1 -24.36 8.21 38.54
N ALA A 2 -25.25 7.48 39.21
CA ALA A 2 -25.25 6.01 39.20
C ALA A 2 -25.26 5.50 37.75
N THR A 3 -24.26 4.70 37.36
CA THR A 3 -24.21 4.05 36.06
C THR A 3 -25.40 3.11 35.94
N ARG A 4 -26.45 3.53 35.22
CA ARG A 4 -27.58 2.65 34.89
C ARG A 4 -27.05 1.42 34.17
N LEU A 5 -27.50 0.23 34.60
CA LEU A 5 -27.17 -1.01 33.93
C LEU A 5 -27.61 -0.95 32.45
N PRO A 6 -26.84 -1.54 31.52
CA PRO A 6 -27.23 -1.64 30.11
C PRO A 6 -28.61 -2.28 29.97
N SER A 7 -29.47 -1.70 29.13
CA SER A 7 -30.80 -2.26 28.81
C SER A 7 -31.19 -1.92 27.38
N LEU A 8 -32.12 -2.69 26.81
CA LEU A 8 -32.71 -2.40 25.50
C LEU A 8 -33.34 -1.00 25.45
N ALA A 9 -34.07 -0.60 26.50
CA ALA A 9 -34.66 0.73 26.59
C ALA A 9 -33.59 1.84 26.54
N ASN A 10 -32.46 1.64 27.22
CA ASN A 10 -31.34 2.59 27.17
C ASN A 10 -30.70 2.63 25.77
N LEU A 11 -30.58 1.49 25.09
CA LEU A 11 -30.10 1.42 23.70
C LEU A 11 -31.02 2.22 22.76
N MET A 12 -32.33 1.99 22.84
CA MET A 12 -33.34 2.67 22.04
C MET A 12 -33.28 4.19 22.24
N GLU A 13 -33.18 4.64 23.49
CA GLU A 13 -33.09 6.06 23.82
C GLU A 13 -31.85 6.72 23.23
N LEU A 14 -30.68 6.07 23.30
CA LEU A 14 -29.42 6.58 22.74
C LEU A 14 -29.49 6.71 21.20
N PHE A 15 -30.10 5.73 20.53
CA PHE A 15 -30.35 5.80 19.08
C PHE A 15 -31.30 6.95 18.73
N ARG A 16 -32.42 7.11 19.44
CA ARG A 16 -33.38 8.20 19.22
C ARG A 16 -32.76 9.57 19.43
N ARG A 17 -32.01 9.75 20.53
CA ARG A 17 -31.25 10.98 20.81
C ARG A 17 -30.24 11.30 19.73
N SER A 18 -29.67 10.28 19.10
CA SER A 18 -28.72 10.45 18.01
C SER A 18 -29.40 10.70 16.64
N GLY A 19 -30.73 10.76 16.58
CA GLY A 19 -31.50 10.96 15.36
C GLY A 19 -31.62 9.72 14.47
N VAL A 20 -31.44 8.53 15.05
CA VAL A 20 -31.55 7.26 14.33
C VAL A 20 -32.73 6.45 14.86
N SER A 21 -33.82 6.44 14.09
CA SER A 21 -34.98 5.56 14.33
C SER A 21 -34.77 4.21 13.64
N LEU A 22 -35.02 3.11 14.36
CA LEU A 22 -34.94 1.74 13.88
C LEU A 22 -36.29 1.01 14.09
N SER A 23 -36.50 -0.11 13.41
CA SER A 23 -37.61 -1.01 13.74
C SER A 23 -37.38 -1.73 15.07
N SER A 24 -38.44 -2.26 15.67
CA SER A 24 -38.34 -3.09 16.89
C SER A 24 -37.41 -4.28 16.69
N SER A 25 -37.50 -4.96 15.53
CA SER A 25 -36.62 -6.10 15.20
C SER A 25 -35.15 -5.70 15.11
N GLN A 26 -34.85 -4.53 14.53
CA GLN A 26 -33.47 -4.02 14.45
C GLN A 26 -32.91 -3.68 15.84
N TYR A 27 -33.72 -3.06 16.71
CA TYR A 27 -33.31 -2.80 18.09
C TYR A 27 -32.97 -4.09 18.85
N GLU A 28 -33.79 -5.13 18.70
CA GLU A 28 -33.52 -6.44 19.30
C GLU A 28 -32.23 -7.07 18.77
N LEU A 29 -31.97 -6.99 17.46
CA LEU A 29 -30.72 -7.50 16.88
C LEU A 29 -29.49 -6.73 17.39
N PHE A 30 -29.55 -5.40 17.47
CA PHE A 30 -28.48 -4.60 18.07
C PHE A 30 -28.25 -4.94 19.55
N TRP A 31 -29.33 -5.18 20.29
CA TRP A 31 -29.24 -5.55 21.71
C TRP A 31 -28.63 -6.94 21.92
N ARG A 32 -29.03 -7.94 21.12
CA ARG A 32 -28.43 -9.28 21.13
C ARG A 32 -26.95 -9.23 20.76
N PHE A 33 -26.60 -8.41 19.75
CA PHE A 33 -25.21 -8.21 19.35
C PHE A 33 -24.37 -7.57 20.45
N ASP A 34 -24.90 -6.53 21.10
CA ASP A 34 -24.25 -5.85 22.22
C ASP A 34 -24.05 -6.78 23.43
N ALA A 35 -25.07 -7.58 23.75
CA ALA A 35 -24.98 -8.58 24.81
C ALA A 35 -23.88 -9.62 24.53
N LEU A 36 -23.77 -10.08 23.27
CA LEU A 36 -22.71 -10.99 22.86
C LEU A 36 -21.32 -10.33 22.96
N ILE A 37 -21.16 -9.10 22.47
CA ILE A 37 -19.90 -8.35 22.62
C ILE A 37 -19.52 -8.23 24.09
N ARG A 38 -20.43 -7.80 24.97
CA ARG A 38 -20.14 -7.65 26.41
C ARG A 38 -19.72 -8.97 27.04
N LYS A 39 -20.39 -10.08 26.70
CA LYS A 39 -20.06 -11.42 27.21
C LYS A 39 -18.68 -11.89 26.74
N ARG A 40 -18.28 -11.57 25.51
CA ARG A 40 -17.06 -12.07 24.86
C ARG A 40 -15.88 -11.11 24.90
N ASN A 41 -16.06 -9.85 25.32
CA ASN A 41 -15.01 -8.82 25.25
C ASN A 41 -13.79 -9.16 26.12
N GLU A 42 -14.01 -9.77 27.30
CA GLU A 42 -12.92 -10.19 28.21
C GLU A 42 -12.06 -11.33 27.62
N GLU A 43 -12.67 -12.21 26.83
CA GLU A 43 -12.04 -13.39 26.24
C GLU A 43 -11.31 -13.07 24.91
N PHE A 44 -11.82 -12.09 24.16
CA PHE A 44 -11.45 -11.86 22.76
C PHE A 44 -10.81 -10.49 22.45
N ASP A 45 -10.71 -9.57 23.42
CA ASP A 45 -10.23 -8.18 23.24
C ASP A 45 -10.86 -7.53 21.98
N LEU A 46 -12.19 -7.49 21.97
CA LEU A 46 -13.01 -7.14 20.80
C LEU A 46 -13.04 -5.62 20.56
N THR A 47 -13.18 -4.83 21.63
CA THR A 47 -13.24 -3.36 21.56
C THR A 47 -12.52 -2.70 22.74
N ARG A 48 -11.85 -1.57 22.48
CA ARG A 48 -11.16 -0.77 23.52
C ARG A 48 -12.07 0.26 24.20
N ILE A 49 -13.30 0.45 23.71
CA ILE A 49 -14.24 1.44 24.23
C ILE A 49 -14.87 0.90 25.52
N ARG A 50 -14.76 1.67 26.59
CA ARG A 50 -15.33 1.34 27.90
C ARG A 50 -16.66 2.05 28.09
N GLY A 51 -17.63 1.36 28.66
CA GLY A 51 -18.96 1.90 28.98
C GLY A 51 -19.98 1.76 27.84
N PHE A 52 -21.19 1.37 28.21
CA PHE A 52 -22.27 1.04 27.28
C PHE A 52 -22.66 2.20 26.35
N GLU A 53 -22.82 3.41 26.88
CA GLU A 53 -23.19 4.58 26.08
C GLU A 53 -22.11 4.92 25.04
N GLY A 54 -20.83 4.85 25.42
CA GLY A 54 -19.72 5.07 24.51
C GLY A 54 -19.70 4.07 23.36
N THR A 55 -19.97 2.79 23.63
CA THR A 55 -20.08 1.74 22.61
C THR A 55 -21.27 2.01 21.68
N VAL A 56 -22.45 2.28 22.24
CA VAL A 56 -23.65 2.53 21.43
C VAL A 56 -23.44 3.71 20.48
N ILE A 57 -22.92 4.82 20.98
CA ILE A 57 -22.69 6.02 20.17
C ILE A 57 -21.59 5.79 19.11
N LYS A 58 -20.41 5.30 19.52
CA LYS A 58 -19.22 5.25 18.65
C LYS A 58 -19.17 4.02 17.75
N HIS A 59 -19.94 2.98 18.04
CA HIS A 59 -19.89 1.72 17.30
C HIS A 59 -21.22 1.32 16.66
N TYR A 60 -22.37 1.66 17.25
CA TYR A 60 -23.66 1.33 16.63
C TYR A 60 -24.23 2.52 15.86
N VAL A 61 -24.42 3.66 16.52
CA VAL A 61 -25.01 4.86 15.91
C VAL A 61 -24.16 5.36 14.74
N ASP A 62 -22.84 5.45 14.91
CA ASP A 62 -21.93 5.89 13.83
C ASP A 62 -22.09 5.02 12.56
N CYS A 63 -22.12 3.69 12.73
CA CYS A 63 -22.32 2.76 11.63
C CYS A 63 -23.76 2.84 11.05
N ALA A 64 -24.76 3.08 11.90
CA ALA A 64 -26.16 3.16 11.50
C ALA A 64 -26.51 4.41 10.70
N LEU A 65 -25.67 5.44 10.75
CA LEU A 65 -25.81 6.63 9.91
C LEU A 65 -25.38 6.35 8.46
N ILE A 66 -24.45 5.41 8.23
CA ILE A 66 -23.86 5.20 6.89
C ILE A 66 -24.91 4.86 5.81
N PRO A 67 -25.85 3.91 6.01
CA PRO A 67 -26.88 3.62 4.99
C PRO A 67 -27.86 4.78 4.73
N LYS A 68 -27.87 5.82 5.58
CA LYS A 68 -28.69 7.03 5.39
C LYS A 68 -27.95 8.11 4.59
N LEU A 69 -26.62 8.05 4.53
CA LEU A 69 -25.80 9.03 3.83
C LEU A 69 -25.55 8.61 2.38
N ILE A 70 -25.46 7.30 2.12
CA ILE A 70 -25.17 6.75 0.80
C ILE A 70 -25.94 5.47 0.55
N GLU A 71 -26.18 5.20 -0.72
CA GLU A 71 -26.56 3.86 -1.16
C GLU A 71 -25.33 2.95 -1.10
N LEU A 72 -25.46 1.84 -0.39
CA LEU A 72 -24.38 0.89 -0.19
C LEU A 72 -24.36 -0.14 -1.33
N PRO A 73 -23.18 -0.38 -1.94
CA PRO A 73 -23.03 -1.40 -2.96
C PRO A 73 -23.12 -2.82 -2.36
N SER A 74 -23.44 -3.81 -3.18
CA SER A 74 -23.56 -5.23 -2.78
C SER A 74 -23.02 -6.14 -3.90
N PRO A 75 -22.03 -7.03 -3.65
CA PRO A 75 -21.49 -7.37 -2.34
C PRO A 75 -20.57 -6.30 -1.72
N LEU A 76 -20.69 -6.13 -0.40
CA LEU A 76 -19.93 -5.18 0.41
C LEU A 76 -18.87 -5.92 1.25
N LEU A 77 -17.62 -5.53 1.12
CA LEU A 77 -16.51 -6.04 1.93
C LEU A 77 -16.19 -5.09 3.09
N ASP A 78 -16.26 -5.57 4.32
CA ASP A 78 -15.75 -4.89 5.51
C ASP A 78 -14.32 -5.34 5.81
N ILE A 79 -13.34 -4.45 5.59
CA ILE A 79 -11.91 -4.75 5.82
C ILE A 79 -11.51 -4.40 7.24
N GLY A 80 -10.96 -5.40 7.93
CA GLY A 80 -10.49 -5.24 9.31
C GLY A 80 -11.66 -5.09 10.27
N THR A 81 -12.72 -5.86 10.02
CA THR A 81 -14.01 -5.74 10.71
C THR A 81 -13.91 -5.86 12.24
N GLY A 82 -12.86 -6.51 12.76
CA GLY A 82 -12.65 -6.65 14.20
C GLY A 82 -13.78 -7.43 14.86
N ALA A 83 -14.54 -6.73 15.71
CA ALA A 83 -15.72 -7.28 16.35
C ALA A 83 -16.99 -7.20 15.47
N GLY A 84 -16.85 -6.99 14.15
CA GLY A 84 -17.97 -6.91 13.21
C GLY A 84 -18.35 -5.48 12.80
N PHE A 85 -17.46 -4.50 12.97
CA PHE A 85 -17.74 -3.10 12.68
C PHE A 85 -17.00 -2.57 11.45
N PRO A 86 -17.68 -1.86 10.52
CA PRO A 86 -19.10 -1.50 10.53
C PRO A 86 -20.06 -2.57 9.95
N GLY A 87 -19.57 -3.71 9.49
CA GLY A 87 -20.31 -4.68 8.67
C GLY A 87 -21.58 -5.25 9.31
N ILE A 88 -21.53 -5.77 10.54
CA ILE A 88 -22.70 -6.36 11.24
C ILE A 88 -23.79 -5.32 11.48
N PRO A 89 -23.52 -4.12 12.05
CA PRO A 89 -24.52 -3.05 12.14
C PRO A 89 -25.16 -2.69 10.80
N ILE A 90 -24.37 -2.63 9.73
CA ILE A 90 -24.88 -2.35 8.38
C ILE A 90 -25.82 -3.46 7.93
N LYS A 91 -25.47 -4.73 8.14
CA LYS A 91 -26.29 -5.87 7.74
C LYS A 91 -27.60 -6.00 8.51
N ILE A 92 -27.63 -5.61 9.79
CA ILE A 92 -28.88 -5.48 10.57
C ILE A 92 -29.82 -4.46 9.92
N LEU A 93 -29.27 -3.36 9.40
CA LEU A 93 -30.05 -2.27 8.79
C LEU A 93 -30.41 -2.53 7.33
N ARG A 94 -29.55 -3.25 6.62
CA ARG A 94 -29.63 -3.58 5.20
C ARG A 94 -29.48 -5.08 5.02
N PRO A 95 -30.51 -5.87 5.39
CA PRO A 95 -30.47 -7.32 5.27
C PRO A 95 -30.32 -7.79 3.81
N ASP A 96 -30.62 -6.93 2.85
CA ASP A 96 -30.48 -7.13 1.40
C ASP A 96 -29.03 -7.13 0.88
N ILE A 97 -28.05 -6.63 1.67
CA ILE A 97 -26.66 -6.55 1.23
C ILE A 97 -25.93 -7.87 1.44
N ASN A 98 -25.31 -8.42 0.39
CA ASN A 98 -24.37 -9.53 0.52
C ASN A 98 -23.10 -9.01 1.21
N LEU A 99 -22.79 -9.52 2.40
CA LEU A 99 -21.70 -8.98 3.22
C LEU A 99 -20.52 -9.94 3.26
N ILE A 100 -19.31 -9.40 3.13
CA ILE A 100 -18.08 -10.13 3.39
C ILE A 100 -17.34 -9.46 4.54
N LEU A 101 -16.98 -10.23 5.57
CA LEU A 101 -16.31 -9.77 6.78
C LEU A 101 -14.85 -10.26 6.78
N ALA A 102 -13.88 -9.39 6.54
CA ALA A 102 -12.47 -9.76 6.52
C ALA A 102 -11.76 -9.44 7.86
N GLU A 103 -11.25 -10.48 8.52
CA GLU A 103 -10.50 -10.39 9.77
C GLU A 103 -9.39 -11.44 9.79
N GLY A 104 -8.18 -11.03 10.16
CA GLY A 104 -7.00 -11.90 10.12
C GLY A 104 -6.69 -12.63 11.43
N ARG A 105 -7.34 -12.27 12.53
CA ARG A 105 -7.16 -12.94 13.83
C ARG A 105 -8.19 -14.06 14.00
N ALA A 106 -7.72 -15.30 14.03
CA ALA A 106 -8.56 -16.51 14.18
C ALA A 106 -9.59 -16.40 15.34
N ARG A 107 -9.18 -15.92 16.52
CA ARG A 107 -10.08 -15.72 17.66
C ARG A 107 -11.27 -14.80 17.33
N ARG A 108 -11.05 -13.75 16.53
CA ARG A 108 -12.12 -12.82 16.13
C ARG A 108 -13.00 -13.39 15.03
N THR A 109 -12.45 -14.21 14.13
CA THR A 109 -13.23 -14.97 13.15
C THR A 109 -14.27 -15.86 13.82
N VAL A 110 -13.89 -16.59 14.87
CA VAL A 110 -14.82 -17.43 15.66
C VAL A 110 -15.95 -16.60 16.27
N PHE A 111 -15.61 -15.43 16.83
CA PHE A 111 -16.62 -14.50 17.34
C PHE A 111 -17.58 -14.01 16.24
N LEU A 112 -17.07 -13.73 15.03
CA LEU A 112 -17.92 -13.29 13.91
C LEU A 112 -18.88 -14.40 13.47
N GLU A 113 -18.44 -15.65 13.48
CA GLU A 113 -19.29 -16.82 13.20
C GLU A 113 -20.41 -16.95 14.25
N GLU A 114 -20.05 -16.87 15.54
CA GLU A 114 -21.02 -16.87 16.65
C GLU A 114 -22.02 -15.71 16.53
N ALA A 115 -21.54 -14.50 16.20
CA ALA A 115 -22.38 -13.33 16.04
C ALA A 115 -23.35 -13.47 14.86
N CYS A 116 -22.89 -13.92 13.70
CA CYS A 116 -23.75 -14.13 12.54
C CYS A 116 -24.80 -15.22 12.78
N GLY A 117 -24.42 -16.31 13.46
CA GLY A 117 -25.33 -17.37 13.86
C GLY A 117 -26.37 -16.91 14.88
N LEU A 118 -25.96 -16.22 15.95
CA LEU A 118 -26.85 -15.69 16.98
C LEU A 118 -27.89 -14.72 16.40
N LEU A 119 -27.47 -13.88 15.47
CA LEU A 119 -28.31 -12.85 14.85
C LEU A 119 -29.07 -13.36 13.63
N GLU A 120 -28.88 -14.62 13.24
CA GLU A 120 -29.48 -15.24 12.05
C GLU A 120 -29.26 -14.43 10.75
N LEU A 121 -28.06 -13.85 10.61
CA LEU A 121 -27.73 -13.03 9.44
C LEU A 121 -27.48 -13.92 8.21
N LYS A 122 -28.30 -13.72 7.17
CA LYS A 122 -28.17 -14.42 5.89
C LYS A 122 -27.16 -13.72 4.97
N ASP A 123 -26.58 -14.44 4.01
CA ASP A 123 -25.68 -13.88 3.00
C ASP A 123 -24.48 -13.10 3.58
N VAL A 124 -23.94 -13.61 4.69
CA VAL A 124 -22.70 -13.13 5.30
C VAL A 124 -21.61 -14.17 5.11
N ARG A 125 -20.48 -13.76 4.52
CA ARG A 125 -19.28 -14.60 4.38
C ARG A 125 -18.17 -14.06 5.25
N ILE A 126 -17.53 -14.93 6.03
CA ILE A 126 -16.37 -14.57 6.84
C ILE A 126 -15.11 -14.97 6.07
N TYR A 127 -14.17 -14.03 5.95
CA TYR A 127 -12.90 -14.20 5.27
C TYR A 127 -11.76 -14.12 6.31
N PRO A 128 -11.18 -15.26 6.74
CA PRO A 128 -10.30 -15.36 7.91
C PRO A 128 -8.85 -14.91 7.65
N HIS A 129 -8.66 -13.94 6.77
CA HIS A 129 -7.34 -13.41 6.41
C HIS A 129 -7.36 -11.89 6.30
N LYS A 130 -6.19 -11.28 6.50
CA LYS A 130 -5.99 -9.88 6.12
C LYS A 130 -6.06 -9.77 4.60
N ILE A 131 -6.71 -8.72 4.12
CA ILE A 131 -6.70 -8.40 2.69
C ILE A 131 -5.30 -7.91 2.30
N SER A 132 -4.59 -8.65 1.44
CA SER A 132 -3.25 -8.32 0.95
C SER A 132 -3.16 -8.54 -0.56
N GLY A 133 -3.76 -7.64 -1.34
CA GLY A 133 -3.65 -7.60 -2.80
C GLY A 133 -4.47 -8.65 -3.56
N ARG A 134 -4.45 -9.92 -3.16
CA ARG A 134 -5.28 -10.96 -3.78
C ARG A 134 -6.58 -11.16 -3.01
N PHE A 135 -7.71 -11.01 -3.68
CA PHE A 135 -9.03 -11.29 -3.15
C PHE A 135 -9.95 -11.71 -4.30
N ASP A 136 -10.30 -12.99 -4.33
CA ASP A 136 -10.92 -13.62 -5.50
C ASP A 136 -12.46 -13.57 -5.48
N LEU A 137 -13.05 -12.88 -4.49
CA LEU A 137 -14.51 -12.74 -4.37
C LEU A 137 -14.99 -11.45 -5.04
N PRO A 138 -16.13 -11.50 -5.76
CA PRO A 138 -16.70 -10.31 -6.38
C PRO A 138 -17.14 -9.33 -5.29
N VAL A 139 -16.73 -8.07 -5.44
CA VAL A 139 -17.10 -6.96 -4.56
C VAL A 139 -17.46 -5.73 -5.37
N GLU A 140 -18.60 -5.15 -5.04
CA GLU A 140 -19.07 -3.88 -5.60
C GLU A 140 -18.60 -2.70 -4.74
N GLY A 141 -18.30 -2.95 -3.47
CA GLY A 141 -17.63 -1.95 -2.67
C GLY A 141 -16.93 -2.50 -1.45
N VAL A 142 -16.12 -1.63 -0.88
CA VAL A 142 -15.36 -1.86 0.33
C VAL A 142 -15.71 -0.78 1.33
N ILE A 143 -15.90 -1.15 2.59
CA ILE A 143 -16.02 -0.24 3.71
C ILE A 143 -14.96 -0.55 4.75
N THR A 144 -14.43 0.49 5.40
CA THR A 144 -13.61 0.29 6.61
C THR A 144 -13.70 1.48 7.55
N ARG A 145 -13.58 1.18 8.84
CA ARG A 145 -13.38 2.14 9.93
C ARG A 145 -11.93 2.14 10.45
N ALA A 146 -11.02 1.44 9.78
CA ALA A 146 -9.63 1.30 10.23
C ALA A 146 -8.89 2.64 10.25
N LEU A 147 -7.89 2.74 11.12
CA LEU A 147 -7.01 3.91 11.27
C LEU A 147 -6.01 4.08 10.12
N GLU A 148 -5.99 3.15 9.15
CA GLU A 148 -5.12 3.26 7.98
C GLU A 148 -5.52 4.43 7.10
N VAL A 149 -4.53 5.12 6.52
CA VAL A 149 -4.76 6.26 5.63
C VAL A 149 -5.51 5.85 4.36
N ALA A 150 -6.27 6.78 3.78
CA ALA A 150 -7.10 6.52 2.59
C ALA A 150 -6.32 5.91 1.42
N SER A 151 -5.11 6.42 1.14
CA SER A 151 -4.22 5.96 0.06
C SER A 151 -3.86 4.48 0.18
N GLU A 152 -3.53 4.00 1.38
CA GLU A 152 -3.17 2.61 1.62
C GLU A 152 -4.38 1.67 1.52
N THR A 153 -5.56 2.12 1.94
CA THR A 153 -6.79 1.35 1.74
C THR A 153 -7.11 1.20 0.26
N ILE A 154 -7.10 2.30 -0.51
CA ILE A 154 -7.31 2.28 -1.96
C ILE A 154 -6.27 1.36 -2.64
N ARG A 155 -4.99 1.47 -2.26
CA ARG A 155 -3.92 0.61 -2.76
C ARG A 155 -4.20 -0.88 -2.57
N ARG A 156 -4.68 -1.25 -1.38
CA ARG A 156 -4.95 -2.64 -1.00
C ARG A 156 -6.11 -3.24 -1.79
N VAL A 157 -7.13 -2.43 -2.12
CA VAL A 157 -8.37 -2.89 -2.76
C VAL A 157 -8.35 -2.74 -4.28
N ASN A 158 -7.53 -1.83 -4.80
CA ASN A 158 -7.40 -1.58 -6.23
C ASN A 158 -7.19 -2.85 -7.09
N PRO A 159 -6.44 -3.86 -6.67
CA PRO A 159 -6.21 -5.04 -7.51
C PRO A 159 -7.47 -5.83 -7.86
N PHE A 160 -8.47 -5.85 -6.98
CA PHE A 160 -9.65 -6.70 -7.10
C PHE A 160 -10.97 -5.92 -7.20
N LEU A 161 -11.02 -4.66 -6.77
CA LEU A 161 -12.21 -3.83 -6.91
C LEU A 161 -12.43 -3.52 -8.40
N LYS A 162 -13.62 -3.81 -8.92
CA LYS A 162 -13.95 -3.55 -10.33
C LYS A 162 -14.21 -2.07 -10.62
N ALA A 163 -14.18 -1.68 -11.88
CA ALA A 163 -14.57 -0.33 -12.30
C ALA A 163 -16.02 -0.04 -11.89
N GLY A 164 -16.28 1.19 -11.43
CA GLY A 164 -17.54 1.59 -10.79
C GLY A 164 -17.65 1.20 -9.31
N GLY A 165 -16.79 0.30 -8.82
CA GLY A 165 -16.78 -0.12 -7.43
C GLY A 165 -16.38 1.01 -6.48
N LYS A 166 -16.90 0.98 -5.25
CA LYS A 166 -16.75 2.08 -4.29
C LYS A 166 -15.84 1.71 -3.11
N VAL A 167 -14.99 2.65 -2.69
CA VAL A 167 -14.22 2.59 -1.45
C VAL A 167 -14.80 3.60 -0.47
N ILE A 168 -15.39 3.11 0.61
CA ILE A 168 -16.14 3.88 1.60
C ILE A 168 -15.30 3.94 2.88
N LEU A 169 -14.80 5.12 3.22
CA LEU A 169 -13.91 5.32 4.35
C LEU A 169 -14.61 6.14 5.44
N MET A 170 -14.76 5.55 6.62
CA MET A 170 -15.28 6.24 7.81
C MET A 170 -14.13 6.94 8.54
N LYS A 171 -14.06 8.27 8.44
CA LYS A 171 -12.94 9.09 8.92
C LYS A 171 -13.33 10.12 9.98
N GLY A 172 -12.32 10.60 10.71
CA GLY A 172 -12.44 11.79 11.56
C GLY A 172 -12.50 13.08 10.72
N PRO A 173 -12.74 14.25 11.35
CA PRO A 173 -12.90 15.51 10.64
C PRO A 173 -11.64 16.02 9.95
N ASN A 174 -10.46 15.62 10.44
CA ASN A 174 -9.15 16.12 10.00
C ASN A 174 -8.48 15.12 9.03
N CYS A 175 -9.09 14.88 7.86
CA CYS A 175 -8.58 13.91 6.87
C CYS A 175 -8.24 14.52 5.50
N ASP A 176 -8.17 15.85 5.38
CA ASP A 176 -7.95 16.52 4.10
C ASP A 176 -6.57 16.20 3.49
N ASP A 177 -5.53 16.03 4.32
CA ASP A 177 -4.21 15.55 3.87
C ASP A 177 -4.29 14.14 3.28
N GLU A 178 -5.10 13.24 3.86
CA GLU A 178 -5.29 11.88 3.35
C GLU A 178 -6.05 11.86 2.02
N VAL A 179 -7.05 12.74 1.87
CA VAL A 179 -7.79 12.91 0.62
C VAL A 179 -6.85 13.41 -0.48
N THR A 180 -6.05 14.43 -0.19
CA THR A 180 -5.07 15.00 -1.12
C THR A 180 -4.05 13.95 -1.54
N GLU A 181 -3.55 13.15 -0.59
CA GLU A 181 -2.62 12.06 -0.87
C GLU A 181 -3.25 10.96 -1.75
N ALA A 182 -4.50 10.57 -1.46
CA ALA A 182 -5.22 9.57 -2.24
C ALA A 182 -5.46 10.05 -3.69
N LEU A 183 -5.91 11.30 -3.88
CA LEU A 183 -6.12 11.87 -5.21
C LEU A 183 -4.80 12.04 -5.98
N SER A 184 -3.72 12.43 -5.32
CA SER A 184 -2.40 12.55 -5.96
C SER A 184 -1.79 11.20 -6.33
N GLY A 185 -2.09 10.14 -5.57
CA GLY A 185 -1.56 8.79 -5.77
C GLY A 185 -2.38 7.94 -6.75
N PHE A 186 -3.68 8.22 -6.88
CA PHE A 186 -4.63 7.39 -7.63
C PHE A 186 -5.56 8.17 -8.57
N GLY A 187 -5.33 9.46 -8.80
CA GLY A 187 -6.27 10.35 -9.50
C GLY A 187 -6.67 9.95 -10.93
N GLU A 188 -5.89 9.09 -11.59
CA GLU A 188 -6.27 8.52 -12.90
C GLU A 188 -7.16 7.27 -12.81
N GLY A 189 -7.19 6.60 -11.65
CA GLY A 189 -7.93 5.35 -11.43
C GLY A 189 -9.10 5.48 -10.46
N TYR A 190 -9.15 6.56 -9.70
CA TYR A 190 -10.19 6.84 -8.70
C TYR A 190 -10.53 8.32 -8.69
N GLU A 191 -11.82 8.60 -8.53
CA GLU A 191 -12.32 9.93 -8.19
C GLU A 191 -12.90 9.93 -6.78
N LEU A 192 -12.89 11.08 -6.12
CA LEU A 192 -13.68 11.30 -4.91
C LEU A 192 -15.12 11.61 -5.31
N GLU A 193 -15.99 10.59 -5.28
CA GLU A 193 -17.41 10.72 -5.63
C GLU A 193 -18.18 11.52 -4.59
N LYS A 194 -17.92 11.27 -3.30
CA LYS A 194 -18.56 11.99 -2.19
C LYS A 194 -17.60 12.24 -1.05
N ASP A 195 -17.77 13.41 -0.45
CA ASP A 195 -17.12 13.81 0.78
C ASP A 195 -18.17 14.41 1.72
N ILE A 196 -18.67 13.58 2.64
CA ILE A 196 -19.82 13.93 3.45
C ILE A 196 -19.37 14.16 4.88
N ALA A 197 -19.36 15.42 5.31
CA ALA A 197 -19.23 15.76 6.71
C ALA A 197 -20.54 15.45 7.45
N TYR A 198 -20.45 14.72 8.57
CA TYR A 198 -21.59 14.44 9.44
C TYR A 198 -21.20 14.49 10.92
N SER A 199 -22.20 14.66 11.78
CA SER A 199 -22.03 14.63 13.23
C SER A 199 -23.04 13.66 13.83
N ILE A 200 -22.62 12.94 14.87
CA ILE A 200 -23.56 12.17 15.67
C ILE A 200 -24.32 13.18 16.55
N LYS A 201 -25.63 13.34 16.32
CA LYS A 201 -26.46 14.35 17.02
C LYS A 201 -26.32 14.22 18.52
N ASN A 202 -26.34 15.36 19.23
CA ASN A 202 -26.18 15.44 20.68
C ASN A 202 -24.84 14.90 21.22
N THR A 203 -23.80 14.88 20.38
CA THR A 203 -22.43 14.52 20.77
C THR A 203 -21.42 15.46 20.11
N PRO A 204 -20.19 15.60 20.62
CA PRO A 204 -19.13 16.37 19.96
C PRO A 204 -18.50 15.63 18.77
N TYR A 205 -18.96 14.41 18.43
CA TYR A 205 -18.30 13.57 17.43
C TYR A 205 -18.62 14.03 16.01
N ARG A 206 -17.64 14.70 15.41
CA ARG A 206 -17.60 15.00 13.97
C ARG A 206 -16.93 13.86 13.20
N ARG A 207 -17.43 13.61 11.99
CA ARG A 207 -17.00 12.54 11.10
C ARG A 207 -17.03 13.02 9.65
N ARG A 208 -16.28 12.32 8.81
CA ARG A 208 -16.26 12.47 7.36
C ARG A 208 -16.46 11.08 6.76
N LEU A 209 -17.39 10.95 5.83
CA LEU A 209 -17.55 9.76 5.00
C LEU A 209 -16.99 10.08 3.63
N LEU A 210 -15.84 9.48 3.31
CA LEU A 210 -15.23 9.62 1.99
C LEU A 210 -15.66 8.44 1.12
N VAL A 211 -16.12 8.72 -0.09
CA VAL A 211 -16.50 7.70 -1.07
C VAL A 211 -15.68 7.93 -2.31
N PHE A 212 -14.74 7.02 -2.57
CA PHE A 212 -13.99 7.01 -3.82
C PHE A 212 -14.63 6.02 -4.78
N ARG A 213 -14.85 6.43 -6.02
CA ARG A 213 -15.34 5.55 -7.10
C ARG A 213 -14.17 5.16 -7.98
N LYS A 214 -14.01 3.87 -8.24
CA LYS A 214 -13.01 3.39 -9.18
C LYS A 214 -13.45 3.76 -10.60
N LEU A 215 -12.64 4.53 -11.30
CA LEU A 215 -12.91 4.92 -12.68
C LEU A 215 -12.68 3.73 -13.61
N ALA A 216 -13.53 3.64 -14.63
CA ALA A 216 -13.20 2.84 -15.79
C ALA A 216 -12.06 3.56 -16.50
N ARG A 217 -10.83 3.05 -16.41
CA ARG A 217 -9.86 3.31 -17.47
C ARG A 217 -10.52 2.82 -18.76
N GLU A 218 -10.46 3.58 -19.85
CA GLU A 218 -10.65 3.00 -21.19
C GLU A 218 -9.61 1.88 -21.32
N ARG A 219 -10.09 0.66 -21.07
CA ARG A 219 -9.46 -0.57 -21.50
C ARG A 219 -10.06 -0.85 -22.87
N PRO A 220 -9.27 -1.28 -23.87
CA PRO A 220 -9.82 -2.17 -24.89
C PRO A 220 -10.58 -3.30 -24.17
N GLN A 221 -11.83 -3.54 -24.55
CA GLN A 221 -12.73 -4.45 -23.84
C GLN A 221 -12.05 -5.77 -23.43
N ALA A 222 -12.06 -6.08 -22.13
CA ALA A 222 -11.76 -7.42 -21.66
C ALA A 222 -13.02 -8.29 -21.87
N PRO A 223 -12.94 -9.43 -22.60
CA PRO A 223 -14.10 -10.29 -22.81
C PRO A 223 -14.48 -11.01 -21.52
N SER A 224 -15.79 -11.22 -21.39
CA SER A 224 -16.48 -11.97 -20.33
C SER A 224 -15.83 -13.31 -19.99
N ALA A 225 -15.88 -13.64 -18.70
CA ALA A 225 -15.47 -14.92 -18.14
C ALA A 225 -16.39 -16.04 -18.65
N SER A 226 -15.97 -16.71 -19.72
CA SER A 226 -16.43 -18.05 -20.07
C SER A 226 -15.41 -18.73 -20.98
N SER A 227 -14.87 -19.84 -20.49
CA SER A 227 -14.12 -20.89 -21.22
C SER A 227 -12.72 -20.53 -21.79
N SER A 228 -11.80 -21.49 -21.56
CA SER A 228 -10.39 -21.64 -22.00
C SER A 228 -9.40 -20.50 -21.71
N ALA A 229 -8.73 -20.60 -20.56
CA ALA A 229 -7.45 -19.93 -20.34
C ALA A 229 -6.42 -20.44 -21.36
N PHE A 230 -5.64 -19.52 -21.95
CA PHE A 230 -4.60 -19.68 -22.98
C PHE A 230 -5.07 -19.76 -24.45
N SER A 231 -5.40 -18.61 -25.06
CA SER A 231 -5.54 -18.55 -26.52
C SER A 231 -4.22 -18.25 -27.26
N ASN A 232 -3.24 -17.54 -26.69
CA ASN A 232 -1.96 -17.24 -27.36
C ASN A 232 -0.75 -17.23 -26.41
N ILE A 233 -0.04 -18.36 -26.30
CA ILE A 233 1.30 -18.44 -25.67
C ILE A 233 2.35 -18.27 -26.77
N LYS A 234 3.23 -17.27 -26.64
CA LYS A 234 4.38 -17.14 -27.54
C LYS A 234 5.46 -18.14 -27.13
N LYS A 235 5.64 -19.19 -27.92
CA LYS A 235 6.70 -20.18 -27.70
C LYS A 235 7.99 -19.73 -28.36
N ILE A 236 9.10 -19.82 -27.64
CA ILE A 236 10.42 -19.46 -28.12
C ILE A 236 11.38 -20.61 -27.81
N GLU A 237 11.89 -21.23 -28.88
CA GLU A 237 12.79 -22.39 -28.80
C GLU A 237 14.16 -22.11 -29.47
N SER A 238 14.36 -20.91 -30.03
CA SER A 238 15.62 -20.53 -30.68
C SER A 238 16.26 -19.30 -30.03
N ALA A 239 17.57 -19.38 -29.74
CA ALA A 239 18.39 -18.25 -29.29
C ALA A 239 18.53 -17.15 -30.37
N SER A 240 18.32 -17.48 -31.65
CA SER A 240 18.36 -16.49 -32.74
C SER A 240 17.11 -15.60 -32.80
N ASN A 241 16.06 -15.92 -32.04
CA ASN A 241 14.81 -15.18 -32.00
C ASN A 241 15.01 -13.74 -31.50
N ASP A 242 14.50 -12.74 -32.24
CA ASP A 242 14.72 -11.33 -31.91
C ASP A 242 14.10 -10.93 -30.57
N TYR A 243 12.97 -11.54 -30.19
CA TYR A 243 12.37 -11.30 -28.87
C TYR A 243 13.23 -11.90 -27.76
N PHE A 244 13.84 -13.07 -27.96
CA PHE A 244 14.79 -13.63 -27.00
C PHE A 244 16.03 -12.74 -26.83
N LYS A 245 16.63 -12.29 -27.94
CA LYS A 245 17.75 -11.34 -27.93
C LYS A 245 17.38 -10.04 -27.21
N MET A 246 16.16 -9.54 -27.41
CA MET A 246 15.63 -8.39 -26.66
C MET A 246 15.58 -8.69 -25.17
N LEU A 247 15.02 -9.82 -24.74
CA LEU A 247 14.95 -10.21 -23.33
C LEU A 247 16.36 -10.32 -22.70
N MET A 248 17.31 -10.94 -23.40
CA MET A 248 18.71 -11.01 -22.95
C MET A 248 19.34 -9.62 -22.78
N SER A 249 18.97 -8.66 -23.64
CA SER A 249 19.48 -7.28 -23.50
C SER A 249 19.05 -6.61 -22.18
N LEU A 250 17.95 -7.06 -21.57
CA LEU A 250 17.42 -6.52 -20.31
C LEU A 250 18.28 -6.88 -19.08
N HIS A 251 19.29 -7.73 -19.23
CA HIS A 251 20.28 -7.98 -18.18
C HIS A 251 21.24 -6.80 -17.97
N ALA A 252 21.29 -5.85 -18.91
CA ALA A 252 22.16 -4.68 -18.84
C ALA A 252 21.36 -3.37 -18.85
N ALA A 253 21.88 -2.35 -18.15
CA ALA A 253 21.26 -1.02 -18.07
C ALA A 253 20.97 -0.40 -19.45
N ARG A 254 21.87 -0.58 -20.43
CA ARG A 254 21.68 -0.08 -21.79
C ARG A 254 20.46 -0.68 -22.48
N GLY A 255 20.24 -1.99 -22.31
CA GLY A 255 19.06 -2.66 -22.88
C GLY A 255 17.79 -2.23 -22.17
N ILE A 256 17.81 -2.12 -20.84
CA ILE A 256 16.67 -1.60 -20.06
C ILE A 256 16.26 -0.21 -20.53
N LYS A 257 17.21 0.74 -20.65
CA LYS A 257 16.94 2.10 -21.14
C LYS A 257 16.38 2.10 -22.57
N LYS A 258 16.96 1.28 -23.46
CA LYS A 258 16.54 1.21 -24.87
C LYS A 258 15.13 0.62 -25.03
N GLN A 259 14.80 -0.41 -24.26
CA GLN A 259 13.54 -1.15 -24.42
C GLN A 259 12.42 -0.60 -23.55
N GLY A 260 12.73 0.14 -22.48
CA GLY A 260 11.74 0.54 -21.48
C GLY A 260 11.15 -0.66 -20.72
N LEU A 261 11.92 -1.74 -20.60
CA LEU A 261 11.50 -3.00 -19.98
C LEU A 261 12.55 -3.51 -19.00
N ALA A 262 12.12 -4.30 -18.03
CA ALA A 262 13.00 -5.01 -17.10
C ALA A 262 12.44 -6.39 -16.73
N ILE A 263 13.31 -7.29 -16.30
CA ILE A 263 12.94 -8.63 -15.85
C ILE A 263 13.02 -8.68 -14.33
N VAL A 264 11.93 -9.09 -13.70
CA VAL A 264 11.84 -9.30 -12.26
C VAL A 264 11.78 -10.80 -11.97
N SER A 265 12.76 -11.25 -11.17
CA SER A 265 12.87 -12.64 -10.73
C SER A 265 12.36 -12.81 -9.30
N GLY A 266 11.86 -14.02 -9.03
CA GLY A 266 11.42 -14.45 -7.70
C GLY A 266 9.90 -14.50 -7.59
N GLN A 267 9.39 -15.64 -7.12
CA GLN A 267 7.96 -15.92 -7.05
C GLN A 267 7.18 -14.83 -6.29
N LYS A 268 7.65 -14.46 -5.10
CA LYS A 268 7.01 -13.43 -4.29
C LYS A 268 6.96 -12.08 -5.01
N GLN A 269 8.05 -11.68 -5.66
CA GLN A 269 8.12 -10.41 -6.38
C GLN A 269 7.17 -10.40 -7.59
N VAL A 270 7.11 -11.51 -8.32
CA VAL A 270 6.19 -11.66 -9.46
C VAL A 270 4.74 -11.61 -8.99
N GLU A 271 4.39 -12.29 -7.90
CA GLU A 271 3.06 -12.23 -7.30
C GLU A 271 2.70 -10.81 -6.82
N GLU A 272 3.65 -10.09 -6.19
CA GLU A 272 3.47 -8.70 -5.79
C GLU A 272 3.26 -7.77 -6.99
N ILE A 273 3.96 -7.97 -8.10
CA ILE A 273 3.78 -7.17 -9.32
C ILE A 273 2.41 -7.43 -9.93
N LEU A 274 2.02 -8.69 -10.08
CA LEU A 274 0.71 -9.06 -10.61
C LEU A 274 -0.43 -8.56 -9.70
N GLY A 275 -0.22 -8.58 -8.39
CA GLY A 275 -1.18 -8.06 -7.42
C GLY A 275 -1.25 -6.53 -7.41
N PHE A 276 -0.13 -5.84 -7.15
CA PHE A 276 -0.13 -4.41 -6.87
C PHE A 276 0.15 -3.51 -8.08
N PHE A 277 0.80 -4.04 -9.11
CA PHE A 277 1.22 -3.30 -10.31
C PHE A 277 0.89 -4.03 -11.62
N PRO A 278 -0.34 -4.56 -11.81
CA PRO A 278 -0.68 -5.36 -12.99
C PRO A 278 -0.50 -4.58 -14.31
N ASP A 279 -0.79 -3.27 -14.29
CA ASP A 279 -0.63 -2.40 -15.45
C ASP A 279 0.85 -2.21 -15.87
N ARG A 280 1.79 -2.49 -14.96
CA ARG A 280 3.23 -2.46 -15.25
C ARG A 280 3.75 -3.80 -15.76
N CYS A 281 2.94 -4.87 -15.73
CA CYS A 281 3.35 -6.19 -16.18
C CYS A 281 3.04 -6.36 -17.68
N GLU A 282 4.09 -6.39 -18.51
CA GLU A 282 3.98 -6.64 -19.95
C GLU A 282 3.88 -8.12 -20.30
N GLY A 283 4.37 -9.00 -19.44
CA GLY A 283 4.15 -10.42 -19.60
C GLY A 283 4.87 -11.29 -18.60
N ILE A 284 4.56 -12.58 -18.66
CA ILE A 284 5.17 -13.61 -17.83
C ILE A 284 6.02 -14.52 -18.69
N LEU A 285 7.28 -14.67 -18.30
CA LEU A 285 8.25 -15.57 -18.92
C LEU A 285 8.29 -16.86 -18.08
N PHE A 286 8.14 -18.02 -18.69
CA PHE A 286 8.18 -19.28 -17.96
C PHE A 286 8.82 -20.40 -18.78
N LYS A 287 9.37 -21.38 -18.07
CA LYS A 287 10.02 -22.54 -18.65
C LYS A 287 8.99 -23.53 -19.19
N LYS A 288 9.24 -24.08 -20.37
CA LYS A 288 8.47 -25.19 -20.96
C LYS A 288 8.29 -26.31 -19.93
N GLY A 289 7.05 -26.75 -19.73
CA GLY A 289 6.69 -27.78 -18.73
C GLY A 289 6.48 -27.29 -17.29
N ARG A 290 6.78 -26.01 -16.98
CA ARG A 290 6.53 -25.36 -15.69
C ARG A 290 5.56 -24.19 -15.88
N LYS A 291 4.30 -24.52 -16.16
CA LYS A 291 3.25 -23.49 -16.31
C LYS A 291 3.07 -22.72 -14.98
N PRO A 292 2.80 -21.40 -15.02
CA PRO A 292 2.51 -20.65 -13.80
C PRO A 292 1.23 -21.18 -13.13
N ASP A 293 1.27 -21.38 -11.81
CA ASP A 293 0.10 -21.78 -10.99
C ASP A 293 -0.97 -20.66 -10.95
N SER A 294 -0.56 -19.41 -11.19
CA SER A 294 -1.37 -18.20 -11.19
C SER A 294 -1.61 -17.69 -12.62
N LEU A 295 -2.78 -18.03 -13.17
CA LEU A 295 -3.18 -17.68 -14.56
C LEU A 295 -4.27 -16.62 -14.68
N LEU A 296 -4.51 -15.85 -13.63
CA LEU A 296 -5.39 -14.70 -13.73
C LEU A 296 -4.52 -13.44 -13.78
N ILE A 297 -4.74 -12.62 -14.79
CA ILE A 297 -4.08 -11.33 -15.08
C ILE A 297 -2.80 -11.45 -15.94
N ALA A 298 -2.93 -12.12 -17.08
CA ALA A 298 -2.40 -11.54 -18.30
C ALA A 298 -3.58 -11.45 -19.25
N ASP A 299 -3.83 -10.25 -19.77
CA ASP A 299 -4.62 -10.09 -20.98
C ASP A 299 -4.17 -11.14 -22.02
N LYS A 300 -5.07 -11.59 -22.91
CA LYS A 300 -5.03 -12.88 -23.64
C LYS A 300 -3.76 -13.16 -24.52
N ASN A 301 -2.74 -12.30 -24.50
CA ASN A 301 -1.54 -12.28 -25.34
C ASN A 301 -0.18 -12.12 -24.59
N ARG A 302 -0.09 -12.22 -23.25
CA ARG A 302 1.11 -11.81 -22.47
C ARG A 302 1.90 -12.95 -21.79
N ALA A 303 1.95 -14.13 -22.40
CA ALA A 303 2.66 -15.29 -21.86
C ALA A 303 3.74 -15.79 -22.85
N VAL A 304 4.97 -15.96 -22.36
CA VAL A 304 6.12 -16.41 -23.16
C VAL A 304 6.68 -17.69 -22.58
N GLU A 305 6.55 -18.78 -23.33
CA GLU A 305 7.13 -20.08 -22.99
C GLU A 305 8.52 -20.18 -23.63
N LEU A 306 9.55 -20.41 -22.82
CA LEU A 306 10.94 -20.58 -23.24
C LEU A 306 11.35 -22.05 -23.10
N SER A 307 12.21 -22.55 -24.00
CA SER A 307 12.86 -23.86 -23.77
C SER A 307 13.65 -23.86 -22.45
N PRO A 308 13.91 -25.03 -21.84
CA PRO A 308 14.71 -25.11 -20.60
C PRO A 308 16.09 -24.46 -20.68
N GLU A 309 16.72 -24.48 -21.86
CA GLU A 309 18.03 -23.88 -22.14
C GLU A 309 17.90 -22.35 -22.14
N LEU A 310 16.99 -21.82 -22.95
CA LEU A 310 16.77 -20.38 -23.08
C LEU A 310 16.26 -19.74 -21.77
N PHE A 311 15.41 -20.46 -21.03
CA PHE A 311 14.92 -19.97 -19.74
C PHE A 311 16.06 -19.83 -18.72
N ARG A 312 17.02 -20.77 -18.70
CA ARG A 312 18.18 -20.70 -17.80
C ARG A 312 19.07 -19.49 -18.08
N GLU A 313 19.19 -19.08 -19.34
CA GLU A 313 19.94 -17.87 -19.69
C GLU A 313 19.25 -16.60 -19.18
N ILE A 314 17.91 -16.54 -19.27
CA ILE A 314 17.12 -15.39 -18.83
C ILE A 314 17.02 -15.30 -17.30
N ASP A 315 16.86 -16.44 -16.63
CA ASP A 315 16.78 -16.54 -15.17
C ASP A 315 18.17 -16.45 -14.53
N LEU A 316 18.70 -15.22 -14.47
CA LEU A 316 20.03 -14.89 -13.92
C LEU A 316 20.31 -15.46 -12.52
N TYR A 317 19.25 -15.84 -11.79
CA TYR A 317 19.36 -16.30 -10.41
C TYR A 317 18.96 -17.75 -10.21
N GLY A 318 18.68 -18.49 -11.28
CA GLY A 318 18.31 -19.90 -11.21
C GLY A 318 17.11 -20.16 -10.30
N THR A 319 16.13 -19.26 -10.31
CA THR A 319 14.90 -19.41 -9.51
C THR A 319 14.08 -20.63 -9.92
N ASP A 320 14.13 -21.01 -11.21
CA ASP A 320 13.26 -22.02 -11.83
C ASP A 320 11.76 -21.73 -11.64
N ARG A 321 11.40 -20.45 -11.49
CA ARG A 321 10.04 -19.95 -11.29
C ARG A 321 9.70 -18.94 -12.39
N PRO A 322 8.40 -18.74 -12.71
CA PRO A 322 8.00 -17.69 -13.64
C PRO A 322 8.61 -16.33 -13.28
N LEU A 323 8.99 -15.57 -14.32
CA LEU A 323 9.57 -14.23 -14.21
C LEU A 323 8.57 -13.21 -14.77
N ALA A 324 8.57 -12.00 -14.23
CA ALA A 324 7.75 -10.91 -14.76
C ALA A 324 8.59 -10.01 -15.67
N LEU A 325 8.07 -9.72 -16.86
CA LEU A 325 8.54 -8.66 -17.73
C LEU A 325 7.74 -7.40 -17.40
N VAL A 326 8.42 -6.34 -16.96
CA VAL A 326 7.78 -5.12 -16.46
C VAL A 326 8.19 -3.87 -17.22
N ARG A 327 7.25 -2.94 -17.35
CA ARG A 327 7.45 -1.63 -17.96
C ARG A 327 8.22 -0.69 -17.03
N VAL A 328 9.29 -0.12 -17.57
CA VAL A 328 10.10 0.92 -16.94
C VAL A 328 9.64 2.27 -17.48
N GLU A 329 9.11 3.11 -16.60
CA GLU A 329 8.75 4.47 -16.97
C GLU A 329 10.02 5.32 -17.15
N PRO A 330 10.03 6.25 -18.11
CA PRO A 330 11.09 7.25 -18.22
C PRO A 330 11.22 8.05 -16.92
N MET A 331 12.46 8.30 -16.51
CA MET A 331 12.73 9.15 -15.34
C MET A 331 12.77 10.60 -15.80
N PRO A 332 11.87 11.48 -15.34
CA PRO A 332 11.96 12.91 -15.63
C PRO A 332 13.25 13.50 -15.05
N LEU A 333 13.79 14.53 -15.72
CA LEU A 333 14.95 15.26 -15.21
C LEU A 333 14.59 15.98 -13.91
N TRP A 334 15.47 15.87 -12.92
CA TRP A 334 15.37 16.64 -11.68
C TRP A 334 15.93 18.06 -11.89
N ASN A 335 15.11 19.07 -11.61
CA ASN A 335 15.46 20.48 -11.78
C ASN A 335 16.06 21.14 -10.52
N GLY A 336 16.34 20.36 -9.46
CA GLY A 336 16.87 20.89 -8.19
C GLY A 336 15.81 21.45 -7.25
N GLU A 337 14.52 21.44 -7.62
CA GLU A 337 13.43 21.92 -6.77
C GLU A 337 12.94 20.87 -5.78
N GLN A 338 12.28 21.37 -4.74
CA GLN A 338 11.62 20.53 -3.76
C GLN A 338 10.40 19.84 -4.35
N ILE A 339 10.46 18.52 -4.48
CA ILE A 339 9.36 17.71 -5.02
C ILE A 339 8.31 17.40 -3.93
N SER A 340 8.74 17.24 -2.67
CA SER A 340 7.82 16.96 -1.55
C SER A 340 8.40 17.39 -0.21
N LYS A 341 7.55 17.59 0.80
CA LYS A 341 8.00 17.80 2.19
C LYS A 341 8.74 16.56 2.69
N GLY A 342 9.90 16.77 3.33
CA GLY A 342 10.73 15.72 3.91
C GLY A 342 12.01 15.44 3.11
N CYS A 343 12.44 14.18 3.11
CA CYS A 343 13.69 13.75 2.49
C CYS A 343 13.51 13.49 0.98
N THR A 344 14.36 14.13 0.17
CA THR A 344 14.67 13.71 -1.21
C THR A 344 16.01 12.99 -1.19
N LEU A 345 16.04 11.72 -1.58
CA LEU A 345 17.28 10.92 -1.55
C LEU A 345 17.98 10.98 -2.91
N LEU A 346 19.22 11.45 -2.93
CA LEU A 346 20.07 11.47 -4.11
C LEU A 346 20.93 10.19 -4.07
N VAL A 347 20.83 9.35 -5.09
CA VAL A 347 21.46 8.02 -5.11
C VAL A 347 22.62 8.03 -6.09
N PRO A 348 23.90 7.92 -5.62
CA PRO A 348 25.08 7.89 -6.48
C PRO A 348 25.73 6.50 -6.65
N PHE A 349 25.08 5.42 -6.22
CA PHE A 349 25.74 4.11 -6.10
C PHE A 349 25.96 3.40 -7.44
N GLN A 350 27.21 3.04 -7.69
CA GLN A 350 27.61 2.32 -8.90
C GLN A 350 27.25 0.82 -8.83
N ASP A 351 27.22 0.22 -7.63
CA ASP A 351 26.73 -1.14 -7.46
C ASP A 351 25.18 -1.17 -7.50
N PRO A 352 24.55 -1.85 -8.48
CA PRO A 352 23.10 -1.95 -8.52
C PRO A 352 22.49 -2.62 -7.27
N ALA A 353 23.22 -3.49 -6.57
CA ALA A 353 22.74 -4.08 -5.33
C ALA A 353 22.54 -3.02 -4.23
N ASN A 354 23.48 -2.07 -4.10
CA ASN A 354 23.36 -0.95 -3.18
C ASN A 354 22.22 0.00 -3.59
N VAL A 355 22.04 0.27 -4.90
CA VAL A 355 20.85 0.99 -5.41
C VAL A 355 19.56 0.30 -4.96
N GLY A 356 19.48 -1.02 -5.11
CA GLY A 356 18.29 -1.79 -4.73
C GLY A 356 18.04 -1.78 -3.22
N ALA A 357 19.10 -1.87 -2.42
CA ALA A 357 19.03 -1.78 -0.97
C ALA A 357 18.49 -0.42 -0.50
N VAL A 358 18.99 0.69 -1.08
CA VAL A 358 18.51 2.02 -0.68
C VAL A 358 17.12 2.34 -1.19
N VAL A 359 16.72 1.85 -2.37
CA VAL A 359 15.32 1.93 -2.83
C VAL A 359 14.40 1.27 -1.81
N ARG A 360 14.78 0.09 -1.31
CA ARG A 360 13.99 -0.62 -0.30
C ARG A 360 13.91 0.15 1.03
N SER A 361 15.04 0.63 1.53
CA SER A 361 15.11 1.43 2.76
C SER A 361 14.33 2.74 2.63
N ALA A 362 14.47 3.43 1.49
CA ALA A 362 13.77 4.68 1.18
C ALA A 362 12.25 4.51 1.28
N ALA A 363 11.68 3.52 0.59
CA ALA A 363 10.25 3.23 0.71
C ALA A 363 9.84 2.87 2.13
N ALA A 364 10.63 2.04 2.83
CA ALA A 364 10.32 1.61 4.20
C ALA A 364 10.23 2.79 5.19
N PHE A 365 11.07 3.81 5.01
CA PHE A 365 11.08 5.01 5.85
C PHE A 365 10.20 6.16 5.30
N GLY A 366 9.53 5.93 4.17
CA GLY A 366 8.55 6.84 3.59
C GLY A 366 9.17 8.02 2.83
N VAL A 367 10.36 7.82 2.26
CA VAL A 367 10.92 8.69 1.21
C VAL A 367 10.03 8.56 -0.02
N ARG A 368 9.55 9.68 -0.55
CA ARG A 368 8.62 9.71 -1.69
C ARG A 368 9.31 9.87 -3.04
N CYS A 369 10.54 10.38 -3.02
CA CYS A 369 11.29 10.75 -4.21
C CYS A 369 12.75 10.32 -4.12
N LEU A 370 13.22 9.65 -5.18
CA LEU A 370 14.62 9.29 -5.38
C LEU A 370 15.13 9.99 -6.64
N VAL A 371 16.28 10.64 -6.52
CA VAL A 371 17.02 11.21 -7.65
C VAL A 371 18.20 10.29 -7.94
N ILE A 372 18.16 9.61 -9.07
CA ILE A 372 19.22 8.70 -9.53
C ILE A 372 20.27 9.56 -10.22
N LEU A 373 21.43 9.72 -9.58
CA LEU A 373 22.53 10.54 -10.11
C LEU A 373 23.23 9.84 -11.28
N LYS A 374 23.96 10.62 -12.08
CA LYS A 374 24.62 10.14 -13.31
C LYS A 374 25.56 8.95 -13.07
N GLU A 375 26.21 8.89 -11.91
CA GLU A 375 27.11 7.81 -11.52
C GLU A 375 26.39 6.51 -11.17
N ALA A 376 25.10 6.57 -10.85
CA ALA A 376 24.41 5.44 -10.29
C ALA A 376 24.09 4.35 -11.31
N ALA A 377 24.13 3.10 -10.86
CA ALA A 377 23.57 2.00 -11.61
C ALA A 377 22.07 2.19 -11.83
N HIS A 378 21.59 1.68 -12.97
CA HIS A 378 20.17 1.76 -13.29
C HIS A 378 19.32 1.03 -12.24
N PRO A 379 18.27 1.65 -11.68
CA PRO A 379 17.54 1.09 -10.55
C PRO A 379 16.70 -0.14 -10.93
N PHE A 380 16.37 -0.31 -12.22
CA PHE A 380 15.74 -1.54 -12.74
C PHE A 380 16.75 -2.61 -13.21
N HIS A 381 18.04 -2.46 -12.92
CA HIS A 381 19.01 -3.52 -13.19
C HIS A 381 18.64 -4.80 -12.40
N PRO A 382 18.82 -6.02 -12.94
CA PRO A 382 18.41 -7.25 -12.25
C PRO A 382 18.91 -7.38 -10.82
N LYS A 383 20.19 -7.04 -10.57
CA LYS A 383 20.79 -7.04 -9.22
C LYS A 383 20.08 -6.06 -8.28
N SER A 384 19.63 -4.91 -8.78
CA SER A 384 18.88 -3.93 -8.00
C SER A 384 17.45 -4.40 -7.73
N LEU A 385 16.77 -4.96 -8.75
CA LEU A 385 15.41 -5.50 -8.63
C LEU A 385 15.33 -6.73 -7.72
N ARG A 386 16.38 -7.56 -7.66
CA ARG A 386 16.46 -8.68 -6.72
C ARG A 386 16.35 -8.21 -5.27
N VAL A 387 16.96 -7.07 -4.94
CA VAL A 387 16.99 -6.53 -3.58
C VAL A 387 15.75 -5.66 -3.30
N SER A 388 15.42 -4.75 -4.21
CA SER A 388 14.30 -3.81 -4.06
C SER A 388 12.93 -4.47 -4.26
N GLY A 389 12.84 -5.49 -5.12
CA GLY A 389 11.58 -6.14 -5.50
C GLY A 389 10.59 -5.14 -6.11
N SER A 390 9.30 -5.33 -5.79
CA SER A 390 8.22 -4.44 -6.25
C SER A 390 8.28 -3.03 -5.64
N THR A 391 9.12 -2.82 -4.61
CA THR A 391 9.24 -1.56 -3.87
C THR A 391 9.67 -0.39 -4.75
N ILE A 392 10.48 -0.64 -5.77
CA ILE A 392 10.91 0.38 -6.73
C ILE A 392 9.74 1.07 -7.43
N MET A 393 8.62 0.37 -7.62
CA MET A 393 7.42 0.91 -8.27
C MET A 393 6.58 1.79 -7.34
N ARG A 394 6.96 1.92 -6.06
CA ARG A 394 6.25 2.73 -5.05
C ARG A 394 6.84 4.13 -4.90
N ILE A 395 8.04 4.36 -5.41
CA ILE A 395 8.78 5.60 -5.24
C ILE A 395 8.87 6.29 -6.61
N ARG A 396 8.71 7.62 -6.62
CA ARG A 396 8.98 8.40 -7.83
C ARG A 396 10.48 8.51 -8.06
N LEU A 397 10.91 8.21 -9.28
CA LEU A 397 12.31 8.25 -9.69
C LEU A 397 12.53 9.43 -10.63
N TYR A 398 13.63 10.15 -10.42
CA TYR A 398 14.08 11.24 -11.29
C TYR A 398 15.51 10.96 -11.72
N GLU A 399 15.87 11.44 -12.92
CA GLU A 399 17.24 11.45 -13.39
C GLU A 399 17.92 12.75 -12.92
N GLY A 400 19.00 12.62 -12.15
CA GLY A 400 19.77 13.73 -11.61
C GLY A 400 21.09 13.96 -12.34
N PRO A 401 21.75 15.10 -12.07
CA PRO A 401 23.06 15.40 -12.64
C PRO A 401 24.15 14.50 -12.05
N SER A 402 25.41 14.72 -12.45
CA SER A 402 26.54 14.17 -11.72
C SER A 402 26.52 14.65 -10.27
N ILE A 403 26.95 13.81 -9.33
CA ILE A 403 27.20 14.27 -7.95
C ILE A 403 28.16 15.48 -7.90
N LYS A 404 29.03 15.64 -8.91
CA LYS A 404 29.97 16.78 -9.01
C LYS A 404 29.32 18.08 -9.49
N GLU A 405 28.10 17.98 -10.01
CA GLU A 405 27.35 19.07 -10.63
C GLU A 405 26.05 19.34 -9.86
N LEU A 406 25.97 18.88 -8.60
CA LEU A 406 24.79 19.12 -7.78
C LEU A 406 24.57 20.62 -7.63
N PRO A 407 23.36 21.12 -7.95
CA PRO A 407 23.08 22.54 -7.82
C PRO A 407 23.22 22.95 -6.36
N LYS A 408 23.77 24.15 -6.14
CA LYS A 408 23.58 24.87 -4.87
C LYS A 408 22.11 25.31 -4.80
N GLY A 409 21.21 24.34 -4.64
CA GLY A 409 19.77 24.53 -4.71
C GLY A 409 19.20 25.20 -3.45
N HIS A 410 17.91 25.51 -3.51
CA HIS A 410 17.14 26.09 -2.40
C HIS A 410 16.95 25.14 -1.20
N LEU A 411 17.12 23.83 -1.41
CA LEU A 411 17.03 22.84 -0.36
C LEU A 411 18.38 22.61 0.33
N PRO A 412 18.40 22.49 1.67
CA PRO A 412 19.59 22.10 2.39
C PRO A 412 20.01 20.68 1.98
N HIS A 413 21.29 20.51 1.70
CA HIS A 413 21.89 19.21 1.45
C HIS A 413 22.49 18.69 2.76
N VAL A 414 22.14 17.46 3.11
CA VAL A 414 22.68 16.72 4.25
C VAL A 414 23.49 15.56 3.71
N LEU A 415 24.78 15.53 4.01
CA LEU A 415 25.73 14.64 3.38
C LEU A 415 26.25 13.61 4.38
N LEU A 416 26.25 12.34 4.00
CA LEU A 416 26.79 11.28 4.86
C LEU A 416 28.31 11.17 4.68
N SER A 417 29.04 11.41 5.76
CA SER A 417 30.50 11.32 5.81
C SER A 417 30.97 10.92 7.21
N PRO A 418 31.98 10.03 7.35
CA PRO A 418 32.52 9.66 8.66
C PRO A 418 33.00 10.85 9.51
N GLY A 419 33.44 11.95 8.90
CA GLY A 419 33.89 13.16 9.59
C GLY A 419 32.80 14.19 9.91
N GLY A 420 31.52 13.84 9.74
CA GLY A 420 30.38 14.71 10.02
C GLY A 420 29.95 14.74 11.50
N LYS A 421 28.96 15.58 11.82
CA LYS A 421 28.28 15.61 13.13
C LYS A 421 27.54 14.30 13.38
N ASP A 422 27.48 13.86 14.64
CA ASP A 422 26.74 12.65 15.01
C ASP A 422 25.27 12.75 14.59
N ILE A 423 24.83 11.80 13.77
CA ILE A 423 23.46 11.75 13.24
C ILE A 423 22.38 11.58 14.32
N SER A 424 22.72 11.07 15.50
CA SER A 424 21.78 10.90 16.61
C SER A 424 21.41 12.22 17.27
N GLU A 425 22.26 13.23 17.15
CA GLU A 425 22.06 14.59 17.66
C GLU A 425 21.68 15.57 16.55
N PHE A 426 21.62 15.11 15.30
CA PHE A 426 21.38 15.96 14.15
C PHE A 426 19.88 16.28 13.95
N GLU A 427 19.55 17.57 13.91
CA GLU A 427 18.20 18.04 13.60
C GLU A 427 18.00 18.13 12.08
N PHE A 428 17.22 17.18 11.54
CA PHE A 428 16.89 17.18 10.13
C PHE A 428 15.96 18.36 9.77
N PRO A 429 16.27 19.13 8.70
CA PRO A 429 15.37 20.16 8.20
C PRO A 429 14.01 19.56 7.80
N ALA A 430 12.96 20.39 7.85
CA ALA A 430 11.62 19.97 7.44
C ALA A 430 11.60 19.43 5.99
N SER A 431 12.51 19.90 5.14
CA SER A 431 12.71 19.42 3.78
C SER A 431 14.18 19.57 3.38
N PHE A 432 14.77 18.49 2.84
CA PHE A 432 16.20 18.44 2.56
C PHE A 432 16.53 17.37 1.52
N CYS A 433 17.74 17.47 0.98
CA CYS A 433 18.36 16.51 0.09
C CYS A 433 19.35 15.65 0.89
N LEU A 434 19.08 14.35 1.03
CA LEU A 434 20.06 13.42 1.61
C LEU A 434 20.98 12.91 0.51
N VAL A 435 22.29 13.12 0.68
CA VAL A 435 23.31 12.69 -0.28
C VAL A 435 24.27 11.71 0.42
N PRO A 436 24.15 10.41 0.15
CA PRO A 436 25.16 9.45 0.55
C PRO A 436 26.49 9.71 -0.17
N GLY A 437 27.62 9.42 0.48
CA GLY A 437 28.93 9.48 -0.16
C GLY A 437 29.07 8.50 -1.33
N LEU A 438 29.96 8.83 -2.28
CA LEU A 438 30.41 7.87 -3.30
C LEU A 438 31.17 6.72 -2.64
N GLU A 439 30.97 5.52 -3.16
CA GLU A 439 31.75 4.34 -2.78
C GLU A 439 33.24 4.55 -3.12
N GLY A 440 34.12 4.34 -2.14
CA GLY A 440 35.58 4.38 -2.29
C GLY A 440 36.21 5.78 -2.37
N GLN A 441 35.64 6.71 -3.15
CA GLN A 441 36.24 8.03 -3.38
C GLN A 441 35.78 9.13 -2.40
N GLY A 442 34.71 8.86 -1.63
CA GLY A 442 34.12 9.87 -0.73
C GLY A 442 33.45 11.03 -1.48
N LEU A 443 33.14 12.11 -0.77
CA LEU A 443 32.42 13.26 -1.33
C LEU A 443 33.35 14.22 -2.09
N PRO A 444 32.93 14.76 -3.25
CA PRO A 444 33.61 15.86 -3.94
C PRO A 444 33.95 17.04 -3.01
N GLU A 445 35.12 17.65 -3.20
CA GLU A 445 35.65 18.68 -2.29
C GLU A 445 34.71 19.88 -2.12
N HIS A 446 34.06 20.34 -3.20
CA HIS A 446 33.11 21.47 -3.15
C HIS A 446 31.83 21.17 -2.34
N LEU A 447 31.53 19.90 -2.07
CA LEU A 447 30.40 19.48 -1.24
C LEU A 447 30.76 19.36 0.25
N ARG A 448 32.06 19.37 0.61
CA ARG A 448 32.49 19.25 2.02
C ARG A 448 32.12 20.45 2.89
N ASN A 449 31.80 21.59 2.27
CA ASN A 449 31.34 22.79 2.97
C ASN A 449 29.84 22.78 3.31
N MET A 450 29.12 21.70 2.96
CA MET A 450 27.71 21.51 3.31
C MET A 450 27.58 20.80 4.68
N GLU A 451 26.35 20.63 5.18
CA GLU A 451 26.12 19.94 6.45
C GLU A 451 26.51 18.46 6.33
N LEU A 452 27.63 18.10 6.98
CA LEU A 452 28.15 16.74 7.04
C LEU A 452 27.63 16.04 8.29
N VAL A 453 27.13 14.82 8.11
CA VAL A 453 26.55 13.99 9.16
C VAL A 453 27.20 12.60 9.13
N SER A 454 27.54 12.07 10.30
CA SER A 454 28.23 10.78 10.47
C SER A 454 27.35 9.81 11.26
N VAL A 455 27.49 8.51 10.94
CA VAL A 455 26.96 7.44 11.79
C VAL A 455 28.07 7.06 12.77
N PRO A 456 27.86 7.12 14.09
CA PRO A 456 28.84 6.68 15.08
C PRO A 456 29.22 5.21 14.86
N MET A 457 30.52 4.93 14.95
CA MET A 457 31.09 3.59 14.74
C MET A 457 32.01 3.24 15.91
N ALA A 458 32.21 1.94 16.13
CA ALA A 458 33.20 1.48 17.09
C ALA A 458 34.63 1.79 16.61
N ASP A 459 35.55 1.94 17.56
CA ASP A 459 36.96 2.19 17.27
C ASP A 459 37.54 1.13 16.31
N GLY A 460 38.31 1.59 15.32
CA GLY A 460 38.93 0.73 14.31
C GLY A 460 38.06 0.39 13.10
N VAL A 461 36.81 0.86 13.03
CA VAL A 461 35.94 0.73 11.83
C VAL A 461 35.94 2.04 11.05
N GLU A 462 36.55 2.03 9.86
CA GLU A 462 36.72 3.24 9.04
C GLU A 462 35.43 3.69 8.32
N SER A 463 34.60 2.74 7.86
CA SER A 463 33.37 3.05 7.14
C SER A 463 32.36 1.90 7.13
N LEU A 464 31.09 2.25 6.95
CA LEU A 464 30.01 1.30 6.66
C LEU A 464 29.78 1.18 5.15
N ASN A 465 29.16 0.07 4.73
CA ASN A 465 28.55 0.00 3.41
C ASN A 465 27.59 1.19 3.21
N ALA A 466 27.70 1.87 2.06
CA ALA A 466 27.00 3.13 1.84
C ALA A 466 25.47 2.99 1.88
N ALA A 467 24.92 1.84 1.45
CA ALA A 467 23.49 1.57 1.55
C ALA A 467 23.04 1.34 3.01
N VAL A 468 23.88 0.72 3.84
CA VAL A 468 23.64 0.57 5.29
C VAL A 468 23.64 1.92 5.98
N ALA A 469 24.67 2.74 5.76
CA ALA A 469 24.74 4.09 6.31
C ALA A 469 23.52 4.94 5.90
N THR A 470 23.11 4.85 4.64
CA THR A 470 21.90 5.51 4.14
C THR A 470 20.65 5.01 4.87
N GLY A 471 20.52 3.70 5.09
CA GLY A 471 19.41 3.12 5.84
C GLY A 471 19.31 3.65 7.27
N ILE A 472 20.45 3.76 7.97
CA ILE A 472 20.53 4.31 9.33
C ILE A 472 20.11 5.78 9.32
N ALA A 473 20.60 6.57 8.37
CA ALA A 473 20.23 7.97 8.26
C ALA A 473 18.73 8.18 8.02
N LEU A 474 18.13 7.38 7.15
CA LEU A 474 16.69 7.42 6.89
C LEU A 474 15.87 6.99 8.12
N TYR A 475 16.34 6.03 8.90
CA TYR A 475 15.71 5.64 10.16
C TYR A 475 15.73 6.80 11.17
N GLN A 476 16.89 7.44 11.37
CA GLN A 476 17.05 8.55 12.30
C GLN A 476 16.16 9.74 11.91
N TRP A 477 16.13 10.11 10.63
CA TRP A 477 15.22 11.14 10.12
C TRP A 477 13.75 10.82 10.44
N LYS A 478 13.35 9.56 10.24
CA LYS A 478 11.97 9.15 10.47
C LYS A 478 11.60 9.14 11.95
N ASP A 479 12.52 8.74 12.83
CA ASP A 479 12.33 8.73 14.27
C ASP A 479 12.21 10.16 14.84
N ALA A 480 13.12 11.06 14.45
CA ALA A 480 13.04 12.48 14.81
C ALA A 480 11.70 13.10 14.39
N SER A 481 11.24 12.80 13.17
CA SER A 481 9.94 13.25 12.65
C SER A 481 8.74 12.72 13.47
N ARG A 482 8.86 11.54 14.10
CA ARG A 482 7.81 10.97 14.96
C ARG A 482 7.80 11.64 16.33
N LYS A 483 8.96 11.85 16.94
CA LYS A 483 9.12 12.54 18.24
C LYS A 483 8.54 13.96 18.18
N ASN A 484 8.84 14.72 17.12
CA ASN A 484 8.32 16.08 16.94
C ASN A 484 6.78 16.13 16.76
N ARG A 485 6.16 15.07 16.24
CA ARG A 485 4.68 14.97 16.16
C ARG A 485 4.02 14.61 17.49
N LEU A 486 4.75 13.94 18.38
CA LEU A 486 4.25 13.58 19.72
C LEU A 486 4.38 14.74 20.70
N SER A 487 5.38 15.61 20.55
CA SER A 487 5.54 16.83 21.35
C SER A 487 4.64 17.99 20.91
N ALA A 488 4.17 17.99 19.66
CA ALA A 488 3.25 19.00 19.11
C ALA A 488 1.75 18.68 19.33
N ARG A 489 1.43 17.61 20.06
CA ARG A 489 0.08 17.19 20.45
C ARG A 489 -0.08 17.32 21.95
#